data_AF-A0A6I3T3E4-F1
#
_entry.id   AF-A0A6I3T3E4-F1
#
_cell.length_a   1.000
_cell.length_b   1.000
_cell.length_c   1.000
_cell.angle_alpha   90.00
_cell.angle_beta   90.00
_cell.angle_gamma   90.00
#
_symmetry.space_group_name_H-M   'P 1'
#
loop_
_entity.id
_entity.type
_entity.pdbx_description
1 polymer ?
#
loop_
_entity_poly.entity_id
_entity_poly.type
_entity_poly.pdbx_seq_one_letter_code
_entity_poly.pdbx_strand_id
1 'polypeptide(L)'
;MAEALNLAIIVVALLALYYLLKGRPKAPPLPARPGGGSYTPVPEGEPVRHWSDDGRFDVEVLGESRYRDTVLQLAGDHGDGPADARHQAILLPDDANPYEDKAVAVFVSGLMVGYLAPKDALVFRQLLAREDIAGQLTSCDAAIRGGGLWQGKRLAYSIWLDLDLKG
;
A
#
# COMPACT_ATOMS: atom_id res chain seq x y z
N MET A 1 6.58 -41.64 51.01
CA MET A 1 5.38 -40.77 50.95
C MET A 1 5.65 -39.49 50.16
N ALA A 2 6.70 -38.71 50.46
CA ALA A 2 7.01 -37.46 49.74
C ALA A 2 7.39 -37.65 48.25
N GLU A 3 8.13 -38.71 47.92
CA GLU A 3 8.57 -38.94 46.53
C GLU A 3 7.41 -39.28 45.57
N ALA A 4 6.44 -40.07 46.05
CA ALA A 4 5.24 -40.40 45.28
C ALA A 4 4.37 -39.16 45.01
N LEU A 5 4.32 -38.22 45.95
CA LEU A 5 3.59 -36.96 45.80
C LEU A 5 4.27 -36.04 44.76
N ASN A 6 5.60 -35.94 44.78
CA ASN A 6 6.35 -35.14 43.81
C ASN A 6 6.21 -35.70 42.38
N LEU A 7 6.26 -37.02 42.22
CA LEU A 7 6.04 -37.67 40.93
C LEU A 7 4.62 -37.40 40.38
N ALA A 8 3.60 -37.43 41.25
CA ALA A 8 2.23 -37.11 40.83
C ALA A 8 2.08 -35.67 40.34
N ILE A 9 2.71 -34.69 41.02
CA ILE A 9 2.68 -33.28 40.62
C ILE A 9 3.35 -33.08 39.27
N ILE A 10 4.50 -33.72 39.03
CA ILE A 10 5.21 -33.64 37.75
C ILE A 10 4.35 -34.18 36.61
N VAL A 11 3.70 -35.33 36.81
CA VAL A 11 2.83 -35.92 35.79
C VAL A 11 1.64 -35.01 35.46
N VAL A 12 1.01 -34.41 36.46
CA VAL A 12 -0.11 -33.46 36.24
C VAL A 12 0.37 -32.21 35.51
N ALA A 13 1.53 -31.66 35.87
CA ALA A 13 2.10 -30.50 35.20
C ALA A 13 2.45 -30.80 33.73
N LEU A 14 3.02 -31.98 33.45
CA LEU A 14 3.33 -32.42 32.09
C LEU A 14 2.07 -32.66 31.26
N LEU A 15 1.02 -33.22 31.85
CA LEU A 15 -0.28 -33.37 31.19
C LEU A 15 -0.92 -32.02 30.89
N ALA A 16 -0.93 -31.09 31.85
CA ALA A 16 -1.43 -29.74 31.64
C ALA A 16 -0.68 -29.02 30.51
N LEU A 17 0.66 -29.12 30.49
CA LEU A 17 1.49 -28.56 29.43
C LEU A 17 1.20 -29.21 28.07
N TYR A 18 1.03 -30.54 28.04
CA TYR A 18 0.66 -31.27 26.83
C TYR A 18 -0.66 -30.76 26.23
N TYR A 19 -1.69 -30.57 27.06
CA TYR A 19 -2.97 -30.05 26.60
C TYR A 19 -2.89 -28.59 26.15
N LEU A 20 -2.05 -27.77 26.79
CA LEU A 20 -1.83 -26.38 26.42
C LEU A 20 -1.10 -26.23 25.07
N LEU A 21 -0.16 -27.13 24.79
CA LEU A 21 0.59 -27.15 23.52
C LEU A 21 -0.22 -27.77 22.38
N LYS A 22 -1.05 -28.78 22.65
CA LYS A 22 -1.89 -29.46 21.65
C LYS A 22 -3.07 -28.60 21.18
N GLY A 23 -3.52 -27.66 22.00
CA GLY A 23 -4.69 -26.82 21.77
C GLY A 23 -4.45 -25.52 21.02
N ARG A 24 -3.33 -25.34 20.29
CA ARG A 24 -3.16 -24.11 19.48
C ARG A 24 -4.24 -24.07 18.39
N PRO A 25 -5.21 -23.14 18.43
CA PRO A 25 -6.16 -23.00 17.35
C PRO A 25 -5.36 -22.75 16.07
N LYS A 26 -5.64 -23.53 15.02
CA LYS A 26 -5.07 -23.29 13.70
C LYS A 26 -5.39 -21.84 13.37
N ALA A 27 -4.35 -21.02 13.19
CA ALA A 27 -4.53 -19.64 12.76
C ALA A 27 -5.50 -19.67 11.56
N PRO A 28 -6.49 -18.76 11.51
CA PRO A 28 -7.37 -18.68 10.35
C PRO A 28 -6.49 -18.69 9.11
N PRO A 29 -6.84 -19.45 8.06
CA PRO A 29 -6.12 -19.33 6.81
C PRO A 29 -6.06 -17.84 6.47
N LEU A 30 -4.86 -17.34 6.20
CA LEU A 30 -4.70 -15.98 5.71
C LEU A 30 -5.72 -15.81 4.58
N PRO A 31 -6.51 -14.72 4.57
CA PRO A 31 -7.43 -14.47 3.48
C PRO A 31 -6.67 -14.68 2.17
N ALA A 32 -7.28 -15.45 1.26
CA ALA A 32 -6.67 -15.75 -0.02
C ALA A 32 -6.16 -14.43 -0.59
N ARG A 33 -4.85 -14.33 -0.82
CA ARG A 33 -4.28 -13.15 -1.47
C ARG A 33 -5.11 -12.97 -2.74
N PRO A 34 -5.84 -11.86 -2.90
CA PRO A 34 -6.57 -11.63 -4.13
C PRO A 34 -5.57 -11.81 -5.27
N GLY A 35 -5.95 -12.63 -6.25
CA GLY A 35 -5.12 -12.87 -7.42
C GLY A 35 -4.60 -11.53 -7.92
N GLY A 36 -3.29 -11.40 -8.08
CA GLY A 36 -2.66 -10.14 -8.47
C GLY A 36 -3.29 -9.64 -9.76
N GLY A 37 -4.25 -8.72 -9.65
CA GLY A 37 -4.97 -8.21 -10.81
C GLY A 37 -6.46 -7.84 -10.65
N SER A 38 -7.12 -7.92 -9.48
CA SER A 38 -8.57 -7.58 -9.45
C SER A 38 -9.08 -6.87 -8.19
N TYR A 39 -8.41 -5.79 -7.76
CA TYR A 39 -9.14 -4.67 -7.16
C TYR A 39 -9.10 -3.54 -8.18
N THR A 40 -9.99 -3.56 -9.17
CA THR A 40 -10.06 -2.48 -10.16
C THR A 40 -11.45 -2.43 -10.80
N PRO A 41 -12.48 -1.92 -10.13
CA PRO A 41 -13.17 -0.84 -10.80
C PRO A 41 -12.15 0.29 -10.96
N VAL A 42 -11.83 0.65 -12.21
CA VAL A 42 -11.27 1.98 -12.47
C VAL A 42 -12.24 2.93 -11.77
N PRO A 43 -11.78 3.84 -10.90
CA PRO A 43 -12.69 4.76 -10.23
C PRO A 43 -13.57 5.46 -11.27
N GLU A 44 -14.88 5.14 -11.26
CA GLU A 44 -15.86 5.75 -12.15
C GLU A 44 -16.27 7.09 -11.54
N GLY A 45 -16.01 8.18 -12.26
CA GLY A 45 -16.37 9.52 -11.83
C GLY A 45 -15.24 10.53 -12.04
N GLU A 46 -15.61 11.80 -11.97
CA GLU A 46 -14.63 12.89 -12.02
C GLU A 46 -14.10 13.18 -10.61
N PRO A 47 -12.80 13.47 -10.46
CA PRO A 47 -12.26 13.86 -9.17
C PRO A 47 -12.90 15.17 -8.72
N VAL A 48 -13.44 15.19 -7.51
CA VAL A 48 -14.14 16.36 -6.96
C VAL A 48 -13.20 17.49 -6.53
N ARG A 49 -11.90 17.17 -6.41
CA ARG A 49 -10.85 18.11 -6.08
C ARG A 49 -9.52 17.69 -6.70
N HIS A 50 -8.74 18.68 -7.12
CA HIS A 50 -7.34 18.54 -7.47
C HIS A 50 -6.47 19.16 -6.37
N TRP A 51 -5.51 18.39 -5.85
CA TRP A 51 -4.55 18.82 -4.83
C TRP A 51 -3.23 19.26 -5.47
N SER A 52 -2.50 20.14 -4.77
CA SER A 52 -1.13 20.49 -5.11
C SER A 52 -0.38 20.96 -3.86
N ASP A 53 0.91 20.64 -3.81
CA ASP A 53 1.98 21.12 -2.95
C ASP A 53 2.89 22.15 -3.65
N ASP A 54 2.39 22.86 -4.65
CA ASP A 54 3.13 23.81 -5.50
C ASP A 54 4.27 23.13 -6.30
N GLY A 55 4.09 21.86 -6.67
CA GLY A 55 5.01 21.14 -7.56
C GLY A 55 6.30 20.67 -6.89
N ARG A 56 6.30 20.47 -5.56
CA ARG A 56 7.40 19.87 -4.79
C ARG A 56 7.48 18.36 -4.99
N PHE A 57 6.34 17.69 -5.13
CA PHE A 57 6.23 16.24 -5.26
C PHE A 57 6.84 15.50 -4.04
N ASP A 58 6.37 15.82 -2.85
CA ASP A 58 6.95 15.34 -1.58
C ASP A 58 6.42 13.97 -1.11
N VAL A 59 5.39 13.42 -1.76
CA VAL A 59 4.73 12.17 -1.33
C VAL A 59 5.06 11.01 -2.28
N GLU A 60 5.72 9.96 -1.78
CA GLU A 60 6.05 8.77 -2.57
C GLU A 60 4.88 7.77 -2.59
N VAL A 61 4.58 7.20 -3.75
CA VAL A 61 3.66 6.07 -3.89
C VAL A 61 4.44 4.78 -3.66
N LEU A 62 3.93 3.94 -2.75
CA LEU A 62 4.50 2.61 -2.53
C LEU A 62 4.05 1.67 -3.67
N GLY A 63 4.93 1.54 -4.66
CA GLY A 63 4.77 0.62 -5.77
C GLY A 63 5.10 -0.82 -5.35
N GLU A 64 4.08 -1.67 -5.20
CA GLU A 64 4.32 -3.12 -5.09
C GLU A 64 4.96 -3.66 -6.37
N SER A 65 5.79 -4.71 -6.26
CA SER A 65 6.49 -5.31 -7.42
C SER A 65 5.55 -5.72 -8.57
N ARG A 66 4.27 -5.98 -8.28
CA ARG A 66 3.24 -6.30 -9.27
C ARG A 66 2.94 -5.16 -10.25
N TYR A 67 3.19 -3.90 -9.88
CA TYR A 67 2.90 -2.73 -10.72
C TYR A 67 4.10 -2.28 -11.56
N ARG A 68 5.25 -2.96 -11.44
CA ARG A 68 6.51 -2.55 -12.09
C ARG A 68 6.37 -2.34 -13.60
N ASP A 69 5.64 -3.21 -14.29
CA ASP A 69 5.46 -3.12 -15.75
C ASP A 69 4.56 -1.93 -16.12
N THR A 70 3.53 -1.64 -15.30
CA THR A 70 2.71 -0.43 -15.42
C THR A 70 3.55 0.83 -15.24
N VAL A 71 4.40 0.88 -14.20
CA VAL A 71 5.25 2.05 -13.94
C VAL A 71 6.25 2.25 -15.09
N LEU A 72 6.83 1.16 -15.61
CA LEU A 72 7.71 1.22 -16.77
C LEU A 72 7.00 1.77 -18.00
N GLN A 73 5.77 1.31 -18.28
CA GLN A 73 4.96 1.82 -19.38
C GLN A 73 4.70 3.32 -19.25
N LEU A 74 4.34 3.78 -18.04
CA LEU A 74 4.03 5.18 -17.78
C LEU A 74 5.28 6.07 -17.75
N ALA A 75 6.46 5.52 -17.42
CA ALA A 75 7.73 6.25 -17.53
C ALA A 75 8.07 6.64 -18.98
N GLY A 76 7.58 5.86 -19.95
CA GLY A 76 7.82 6.09 -21.37
C GLY A 76 9.27 5.86 -21.80
N ASP A 77 9.62 6.34 -22.99
CA ASP A 77 11.00 6.34 -23.46
C ASP A 77 11.75 7.57 -22.95
N HIS A 78 12.87 7.33 -22.27
CA HIS A 78 13.76 8.36 -21.73
C HIS A 78 15.23 8.02 -22.00
N GLY A 79 15.51 7.11 -22.95
CA GLY A 79 16.85 6.68 -23.31
C GLY A 79 17.65 6.15 -22.11
N ASP A 80 18.90 6.61 -21.98
CA ASP A 80 19.81 6.20 -20.90
C ASP A 80 19.69 7.08 -19.64
N GLY A 81 19.04 8.24 -19.77
CA GLY A 81 18.82 9.18 -18.68
C GLY A 81 17.74 8.72 -17.71
N PRO A 82 17.57 9.41 -16.56
CA PRO A 82 16.42 9.19 -15.70
C PRO A 82 15.14 9.72 -16.36
N ALA A 83 14.04 9.00 -16.17
CA ALA A 83 12.70 9.47 -16.47
C ALA A 83 12.32 10.65 -15.56
N ASP A 84 11.47 11.54 -16.08
CA ASP A 84 10.69 12.52 -15.31
C ASP A 84 9.33 12.74 -16.01
N ALA A 85 8.59 11.64 -16.20
CA ALA A 85 7.31 11.67 -16.90
C ALA A 85 6.22 12.22 -15.97
N ARG A 86 5.50 13.25 -16.44
CA ARG A 86 4.43 13.92 -15.69
C ARG A 86 3.06 13.42 -16.14
N HIS A 87 2.23 13.11 -15.15
CA HIS A 87 0.89 12.56 -15.35
C HIS A 87 -0.07 13.12 -14.30
N GLN A 88 -1.37 13.04 -14.56
CA GLN A 88 -2.37 13.21 -13.51
C GLN A 88 -2.62 11.87 -12.80
N ALA A 89 -2.63 11.89 -11.47
CA ALA A 89 -3.03 10.77 -10.63
C ALA A 89 -4.45 10.96 -10.08
N ILE A 90 -5.14 9.84 -9.88
CA ILE A 90 -6.41 9.75 -9.15
C ILE A 90 -6.15 9.00 -7.84
N LEU A 91 -6.64 9.56 -6.73
CA LEU A 91 -6.60 8.94 -5.40
C LEU A 91 -8.00 8.47 -5.02
N LEU A 92 -8.08 7.23 -4.57
CA LEU A 92 -9.33 6.60 -4.11
C LEU A 92 -9.12 6.01 -2.70
N PRO A 93 -9.89 6.46 -1.69
CA PRO A 93 -9.98 5.76 -0.41
C PRO A 93 -10.48 4.33 -0.61
N ASP A 94 -9.65 3.34 -0.30
CA ASP A 94 -9.97 1.92 -0.48
C ASP A 94 -10.39 1.29 0.86
N ASP A 95 -11.69 1.36 1.16
CA ASP A 95 -12.27 0.75 2.36
C ASP A 95 -12.41 -0.78 2.27
N ALA A 96 -12.22 -1.36 1.07
CA ALA A 96 -12.32 -2.80 0.83
C ALA A 96 -10.96 -3.49 0.92
N ASN A 97 -9.89 -2.75 1.21
CA ASN A 97 -8.54 -3.29 1.28
C ASN A 97 -8.43 -4.33 2.42
N PRO A 98 -7.96 -5.56 2.14
CA PRO A 98 -7.90 -6.62 3.14
C PRO A 98 -6.69 -6.50 4.08
N TYR A 99 -5.77 -5.57 3.81
CA TYR A 99 -4.50 -5.43 4.53
C TYR A 99 -4.47 -4.18 5.41
N GLU A 100 -5.04 -3.06 4.93
CA GLU A 100 -4.96 -1.75 5.60
C GLU A 100 -6.34 -1.06 5.55
N ASP A 101 -6.93 -0.76 6.71
CA ASP A 101 -8.29 -0.21 6.81
C ASP A 101 -8.39 1.28 6.43
N LYS A 102 -7.24 1.93 6.20
CA LYS A 102 -7.10 3.31 5.75
C LYS A 102 -6.36 3.43 4.42
N ALA A 103 -6.29 2.35 3.63
CA ALA A 103 -5.65 2.38 2.33
C ALA A 103 -6.20 3.49 1.42
N VAL A 104 -5.30 4.08 0.63
CA VAL A 104 -5.62 5.03 -0.43
C VAL A 104 -4.90 4.56 -1.69
N ALA A 105 -5.67 4.06 -2.64
CA ALA A 105 -5.19 3.56 -3.92
C ALA A 105 -4.84 4.73 -4.85
N VAL A 106 -3.76 4.56 -5.61
CA VAL A 106 -3.28 5.55 -6.57
C VAL A 106 -3.35 4.98 -7.98
N PHE A 107 -3.99 5.73 -8.87
CA PHE A 107 -4.16 5.40 -10.28
C PHE A 107 -3.54 6.48 -11.15
N VAL A 108 -2.89 6.09 -12.24
CA VAL A 108 -2.32 6.99 -13.24
C VAL A 108 -2.73 6.49 -14.61
N SER A 109 -3.31 7.36 -15.45
CA SER A 109 -3.87 6.98 -16.76
C SER A 109 -4.83 5.78 -16.69
N GLY A 110 -5.66 5.71 -15.63
CA GLY A 110 -6.60 4.60 -15.40
C GLY A 110 -5.96 3.29 -14.91
N LEU A 111 -4.63 3.24 -14.78
CA LEU A 111 -3.90 2.07 -14.30
C LEU A 111 -3.53 2.23 -12.84
N MET A 112 -3.78 1.21 -12.02
CA MET A 112 -3.34 1.20 -10.64
C MET A 112 -1.82 1.11 -10.57
N VAL A 113 -1.20 2.02 -9.82
CA VAL A 113 0.27 2.11 -9.68
C VAL A 113 0.77 1.80 -8.27
N GLY A 114 -0.12 1.82 -7.28
CA GLY A 114 0.22 1.50 -5.90
C GLY A 114 -0.74 2.12 -4.91
N TYR A 115 -0.24 2.32 -3.70
CA TYR A 115 -0.96 2.97 -2.59
C TYR A 115 -0.09 4.06 -1.97
N LEU A 116 -0.72 5.01 -1.28
CA LEU A 116 0.00 5.87 -0.35
C LEU A 116 0.60 5.02 0.78
N ALA A 117 1.71 5.50 1.37
CA ALA A 117 2.23 4.90 2.60
C ALA A 117 1.19 4.99 3.72
N PRO A 118 1.11 4.02 4.67
CA PRO A 118 0.05 3.99 5.67
C PRO A 118 -0.11 5.29 6.47
N LYS A 119 1.01 5.93 6.83
CA LYS A 119 1.02 7.23 7.52
C LYS A 119 0.39 8.32 6.66
N ASP A 120 0.77 8.40 5.39
CA ASP A 120 0.29 9.41 4.46
C ASP A 120 -1.17 9.18 4.09
N ALA A 121 -1.58 7.91 3.93
CA ALA A 121 -2.97 7.51 3.70
C ALA A 121 -3.89 7.95 4.85
N LEU A 122 -3.44 7.76 6.10
CA LEU A 122 -4.17 8.22 7.29
C LEU A 122 -4.34 9.75 7.30
N VAL A 123 -3.25 10.49 7.08
CA VAL A 123 -3.29 11.97 7.05
C VAL A 123 -4.17 12.46 5.91
N PHE A 124 -4.05 11.86 4.73
CA PHE A 124 -4.88 12.19 3.59
C PHE A 124 -6.36 11.96 3.85
N ARG A 125 -6.73 10.83 4.47
CA ARG A 125 -8.14 10.59 4.86
C ARG A 125 -8.66 11.60 5.87
N GLN A 126 -7.82 12.05 6.80
CA GLN A 126 -8.19 13.12 7.73
C GLN A 126 -8.40 14.45 6.98
N LEU A 127 -7.56 14.77 6.00
CA LEU A 127 -7.73 15.94 5.13
C LEU A 127 -9.05 15.87 4.36
N LEU A 128 -9.40 14.73 3.75
CA LEU A 128 -10.69 14.54 3.08
C LEU A 128 -11.88 14.77 4.02
N ALA A 129 -11.79 14.28 5.26
CA ALA A 129 -12.85 14.45 6.25
C ALA A 129 -13.00 15.92 6.69
N ARG A 130 -11.89 16.67 6.84
CA ARG A 130 -11.92 18.10 7.17
C ARG A 130 -12.55 18.95 6.07
N GLU A 131 -12.43 18.50 4.83
CA GLU A 131 -12.93 19.17 3.63
C GLU A 131 -14.32 18.65 3.20
N ASP A 132 -14.97 17.82 4.03
CA ASP A 132 -16.30 17.25 3.82
C ASP A 132 -16.43 16.46 2.50
N ILE A 133 -15.33 15.86 2.05
CA ILE A 133 -15.22 15.04 0.82
C ILE A 133 -14.69 13.62 1.11
N ALA A 134 -14.98 13.11 2.30
CA ALA A 134 -14.60 11.76 2.71
C ALA A 134 -15.13 10.69 1.73
N GLY A 135 -14.26 9.76 1.33
CA GLY A 135 -14.61 8.67 0.41
C GLY A 135 -14.71 9.08 -1.07
N GLN A 136 -14.61 10.37 -1.40
CA GLN A 136 -14.73 10.84 -2.78
C GLN A 136 -13.40 10.71 -3.54
N LEU A 137 -13.49 10.64 -4.87
CA LEU A 137 -12.33 10.65 -5.76
C LEU A 137 -11.71 12.03 -5.79
N THR A 138 -10.39 12.08 -5.73
CA THR A 138 -9.63 13.32 -5.91
C THR A 138 -8.42 13.08 -6.81
N SER A 139 -7.79 14.15 -7.28
CA SER A 139 -6.64 14.08 -8.17
C SER A 139 -5.48 14.92 -7.67
N CYS A 140 -4.29 14.65 -8.19
CA CYS A 140 -3.10 15.48 -8.05
C CYS A 140 -2.18 15.22 -9.24
N ASP A 141 -1.12 16.01 -9.37
CA ASP A 141 -0.06 15.71 -10.33
C ASP A 141 0.88 14.62 -9.79
N ALA A 142 1.40 13.82 -10.71
CA ALA A 142 2.34 12.74 -10.43
C ALA A 142 3.58 12.81 -11.34
N ALA A 143 4.72 12.43 -10.78
CA ALA A 143 6.00 12.35 -11.48
C ALA A 143 6.58 10.96 -11.36
N ILE A 144 6.82 10.32 -12.50
CA ILE A 144 7.53 9.04 -12.58
C ILE A 144 9.00 9.34 -12.83
N ARG A 145 9.82 9.04 -11.82
CA ARG A 145 11.24 9.40 -11.77
C ARG A 145 12.13 8.18 -11.64
N GLY A 146 13.40 8.32 -12.01
CA GLY A 146 14.40 7.27 -11.88
C GLY A 146 14.60 6.51 -13.19
N GLY A 147 14.95 5.23 -13.14
CA GLY A 147 15.18 4.48 -14.38
C GLY A 147 16.40 4.92 -15.19
N GLY A 148 17.35 5.68 -14.63
CA GLY A 148 18.62 5.92 -15.34
C GLY A 148 19.39 4.61 -15.58
N LEU A 149 20.23 4.55 -16.61
CA LEU A 149 21.20 3.47 -16.75
C LEU A 149 22.41 3.73 -15.85
N TRP A 150 22.78 2.71 -15.08
CA TRP A 150 24.02 2.67 -14.31
C TRP A 150 24.72 1.33 -14.57
N GLN A 151 25.95 1.38 -15.11
CA GLN A 151 26.72 0.19 -15.49
C GLN A 151 25.93 -0.81 -16.37
N GLY A 152 25.19 -0.29 -17.35
CA GLY A 152 24.37 -1.09 -18.27
C GLY A 152 23.11 -1.69 -17.65
N LYS A 153 22.78 -1.36 -16.39
CA LYS A 153 21.55 -1.79 -15.72
C LYS A 153 20.62 -0.61 -15.50
N ARG A 154 19.33 -0.84 -15.74
CA ARG A 154 18.25 0.11 -15.48
C ARG A 154 18.00 0.19 -13.97
N LEU A 155 18.11 1.39 -13.39
CA LEU A 155 17.75 1.65 -12.00
C LEU A 155 16.23 1.56 -11.79
N ALA A 156 15.80 1.54 -10.54
CA ALA A 156 14.37 1.51 -10.20
C ALA A 156 13.67 2.81 -10.60
N TYR A 157 12.38 2.69 -10.89
CA TYR A 157 11.46 3.82 -11.00
C TYR A 157 10.80 4.07 -9.65
N SER A 158 10.43 5.32 -9.42
CA SER A 158 9.68 5.80 -8.27
C SER A 158 8.56 6.71 -8.77
N ILE A 159 7.48 6.82 -7.99
CA ILE A 159 6.34 7.67 -8.31
C ILE A 159 6.16 8.64 -7.16
N TRP A 160 6.10 9.92 -7.49
CA TRP A 160 5.95 11.00 -6.53
C TRP A 160 4.70 11.80 -6.86
N LEU A 161 3.98 12.26 -5.84
CA LEU A 161 2.74 13.01 -5.95
C LEU A 161 2.92 14.43 -5.44
N ASP A 162 2.35 15.37 -6.18
CA ASP A 162 2.18 16.79 -5.84
C ASP A 162 1.01 16.92 -4.86
N LEU A 163 1.25 16.57 -3.59
CA LEU A 163 0.20 16.41 -2.60
C LEU A 163 0.60 17.01 -1.25
N ASP A 164 -0.09 18.08 -0.83
CA ASP A 164 0.18 18.70 0.46
C ASP A 164 -0.56 17.98 1.59
N LEU A 165 0.19 17.20 2.36
CA LEU A 165 -0.31 16.49 3.53
C LEU A 165 -0.05 17.25 4.84
N LYS A 166 0.42 18.51 4.82
CA LYS A 166 0.76 19.28 6.03
C LYS A 166 -0.44 19.99 6.69
N GLY A 167 -1.66 19.56 6.39
CA GLY A 167 -2.91 20.15 6.90
C GLY A 167 -3.19 19.90 8.37
#